data_AF-A0AAW0WHX6-F1
#
_entry.id   AF-A0AAW0WHX6-F1
#
_cell.length_a   1.000
_cell.length_b   1.000
_cell.length_c   1.000
_cell.angle_alpha   90.00
_cell.angle_beta   90.00
_cell.angle_gamma   90.00
#
_symmetry.space_group_name_H-M   'P 1'
#
loop_
_entity.id
_entity.type
_entity.pdbx_description
1 polymer ?
#
loop_
_entity_poly.entity_id
_entity_poly.type
_entity_poly.pdbx_seq_one_letter_code
_entity_poly.pdbx_strand_id
1 'polypeptide(L)'
;MSLMSSMCSAYEGLLISGWLSALVILGDCEEVIVLTSKIRTLPSTTAVLPHQPLPCPFAAAKSLVRGVSKKFSETESRPTCPMPSLISTVLLPSAVYTAEKPLNSLLASSLANTLPKMVCGLGCLGLAQDPYLVRCVKDVFTHYIYRFPVKTSKNYTTTTHPFIICLHDAEVREEVLHELRPIFLEVVRDSYLGKRGVSTLHLHIVISLILELLNRNTYEWLEGISSLLLLPLLELMLTLEDHATKRVATDLLQKVLQEAENQDTPLRGKLVKCVRQLVVQHVSWSSARLFRVLSVLGVLHRELLVDCLPHIAQAVTATEEKRGTGLDHTLRHGYQTLLASLGVNEGDIKPS
;
A
#
# COMPACT_ATOMS: atom_id res chain seq x y z
N MET A 1 -10.44 -30.84 -7.03
CA MET A 1 -9.57 -31.31 -8.14
C MET A 1 -9.84 -30.59 -9.47
N SER A 2 -10.33 -29.33 -9.52
CA SER A 2 -10.52 -28.65 -10.82
C SER A 2 -10.51 -27.11 -10.80
N LEU A 3 -9.70 -26.46 -9.93
CA LEU A 3 -9.46 -25.01 -10.02
C LEU A 3 -7.97 -24.64 -10.04
N MET A 4 -7.06 -25.62 -9.87
CA MET A 4 -5.61 -25.42 -9.95
C MET A 4 -5.01 -25.78 -11.33
N SER A 5 -5.84 -26.15 -12.31
CA SER A 5 -5.40 -26.52 -13.67
C SER A 5 -5.19 -25.32 -14.60
N SER A 6 -5.29 -24.09 -14.11
CA SER A 6 -5.11 -22.88 -14.94
C SER A 6 -4.05 -21.91 -14.40
N MET A 7 -2.95 -22.43 -13.84
CA MET A 7 -1.71 -21.66 -13.88
C MET A 7 -1.26 -21.61 -15.34
N CYS A 8 -1.49 -20.48 -16.01
CA CYS A 8 -0.97 -20.27 -17.36
C CYS A 8 0.56 -20.24 -17.28
N SER A 9 1.22 -21.12 -18.04
CA SER A 9 2.67 -21.34 -18.05
C SER A 9 3.51 -20.07 -18.28
N ALA A 10 2.90 -19.02 -18.80
CA ALA A 10 3.50 -17.70 -19.02
C ALA A 10 3.86 -16.95 -17.72
N TYR A 11 3.01 -16.97 -16.68
CA TYR A 11 3.25 -16.22 -15.44
C TYR A 11 4.17 -16.95 -14.46
N GLU A 12 4.12 -18.29 -14.47
CA GLU A 12 5.20 -19.09 -13.90
C GLU A 12 6.53 -18.64 -14.51
N GLY A 13 6.63 -18.59 -15.84
CA GLY A 13 7.79 -18.10 -16.57
C GLY A 13 8.26 -16.70 -16.15
N LEU A 14 7.36 -15.78 -15.82
CA LEU A 14 7.70 -14.43 -15.31
C LEU A 14 8.24 -14.46 -13.89
N LEU A 15 7.66 -15.29 -13.00
CA LEU A 15 8.19 -15.52 -11.66
C LEU A 15 9.58 -16.14 -11.77
N ILE A 16 9.73 -17.26 -12.50
CA ILE A 16 11.01 -17.92 -12.79
C ILE A 16 12.01 -16.89 -13.31
N SER A 17 11.64 -16.11 -14.32
CA SER A 17 12.51 -15.10 -14.92
C SER A 17 12.90 -14.00 -13.91
N GLY A 18 11.98 -13.54 -13.07
CA GLY A 18 12.26 -12.54 -12.03
C GLY A 18 13.26 -13.05 -11.01
N TRP A 19 13.05 -14.29 -10.52
CA TRP A 19 13.95 -14.99 -9.60
C TRP A 19 15.33 -15.23 -10.23
N LEU A 20 15.36 -15.72 -11.47
CA LEU A 20 16.60 -15.94 -12.21
C LEU A 20 17.35 -14.63 -12.42
N SER A 21 16.69 -13.59 -12.94
CA SER A 21 17.31 -12.29 -13.14
C SER A 21 17.84 -11.72 -11.83
N ALA A 22 17.09 -11.83 -10.74
CA ALA A 22 17.55 -11.37 -9.43
C ALA A 22 18.75 -12.18 -8.91
N LEU A 23 18.75 -13.51 -9.02
CA LEU A 23 19.88 -14.36 -8.64
C LEU A 23 21.15 -14.06 -9.46
N VAL A 24 20.98 -13.73 -10.74
CA VAL A 24 22.07 -13.39 -11.67
C VAL A 24 22.67 -12.04 -11.36
N ILE A 25 21.82 -11.09 -10.98
CA ILE A 25 22.21 -9.75 -10.59
C ILE A 25 22.90 -9.76 -9.21
N LEU A 26 22.40 -10.57 -8.27
CA LEU A 26 23.02 -10.77 -6.97
C LEU A 26 24.40 -11.43 -7.09
N GLY A 27 24.70 -12.08 -8.22
CA GLY A 27 26.05 -12.49 -8.63
C GLY A 27 26.69 -13.57 -7.76
N ASP A 28 28.03 -13.64 -7.81
CA ASP A 28 28.96 -14.53 -7.10
C ASP A 28 29.02 -14.31 -5.57
N CYS A 29 27.94 -13.84 -4.96
CA CYS A 29 27.83 -13.87 -3.50
C CYS A 29 27.92 -15.34 -3.05
N GLU A 30 28.81 -15.66 -2.10
CA GLU A 30 28.89 -17.01 -1.51
C GLU A 30 27.52 -17.52 -1.08
N GLU A 31 26.62 -16.63 -0.64
CA GLU A 31 25.23 -16.94 -0.32
C GLU A 31 24.45 -17.53 -1.51
N VAL A 32 24.61 -17.04 -2.74
CA VAL A 32 23.95 -17.57 -3.95
C VAL A 32 24.52 -18.94 -4.34
N ILE A 33 25.83 -19.15 -4.16
CA ILE A 33 26.51 -20.45 -4.39
C ILE A 33 26.07 -21.48 -3.33
N VAL A 34 26.02 -21.06 -2.07
CA VAL A 34 25.54 -21.86 -0.92
C VAL A 34 24.05 -22.15 -1.03
N LEU A 35 23.23 -21.22 -1.51
CA LEU A 35 21.83 -21.49 -1.82
C LEU A 35 21.70 -22.44 -3.00
N THR A 36 22.46 -22.26 -4.08
CA THR A 36 22.40 -23.18 -5.22
C THR A 36 22.76 -24.61 -4.80
N SER A 37 23.74 -24.80 -3.91
CA SER A 37 24.09 -26.12 -3.38
C SER A 37 23.05 -26.67 -2.40
N LYS A 38 22.54 -25.87 -1.45
CA LYS A 38 21.47 -26.26 -0.50
C LYS A 38 20.14 -26.56 -1.18
N ILE A 39 19.81 -25.80 -2.21
CA ILE A 39 18.59 -26.03 -2.97
C ILE A 39 18.76 -27.30 -3.85
N ARG A 40 19.96 -27.61 -4.37
CA ARG A 40 20.24 -28.88 -5.08
C ARG A 40 20.12 -30.13 -4.20
N THR A 41 20.29 -30.00 -2.88
CA THR A 41 20.15 -31.14 -1.95
C THR A 41 18.72 -31.35 -1.46
N LEU A 42 17.76 -30.49 -1.83
CA LEU A 42 16.37 -30.71 -1.47
C LEU A 42 15.81 -31.94 -2.20
N PRO A 43 15.05 -32.83 -1.52
CA PRO A 43 14.43 -34.00 -2.15
C PRO A 43 13.48 -33.65 -3.31
N SER A 44 13.01 -32.39 -3.33
CA SER A 44 12.09 -31.86 -4.33
C SER A 44 12.77 -31.43 -5.63
N THR A 45 14.07 -31.16 -5.60
CA THR A 45 14.84 -30.65 -6.74
C THR A 45 15.67 -31.76 -7.37
N THR A 46 16.09 -32.76 -6.62
CA THR A 46 16.74 -33.98 -7.14
C THR A 46 15.83 -34.79 -8.08
N ALA A 47 14.51 -34.66 -7.95
CA ALA A 47 13.52 -35.29 -8.83
C ALA A 47 13.29 -34.54 -10.17
N VAL A 48 13.72 -33.27 -10.27
CA VAL A 48 13.45 -32.40 -11.42
C VAL A 48 14.73 -31.93 -12.13
N LEU A 49 15.84 -31.87 -11.39
CA LEU A 49 17.15 -31.56 -11.94
C LEU A 49 17.74 -32.83 -12.56
N PRO A 50 18.24 -32.79 -13.81
CA PRO A 50 18.98 -33.92 -14.37
C PRO A 50 20.21 -34.24 -13.49
N HIS A 51 20.53 -35.53 -13.36
CA HIS A 51 21.69 -36.01 -12.58
C HIS A 51 23.06 -35.50 -13.09
N GLN A 52 23.10 -34.84 -14.25
CA GLN A 52 24.30 -34.21 -14.78
C GLN A 52 24.51 -32.80 -14.23
N PRO A 53 25.77 -32.38 -14.02
CA PRO A 53 26.09 -31.00 -13.65
C PRO A 53 25.58 -30.06 -14.75
N LEU A 54 24.63 -29.20 -14.39
CA LEU A 54 24.12 -28.20 -15.31
C LEU A 54 25.23 -27.18 -15.60
N PRO A 55 25.45 -26.82 -16.88
CA PRO A 55 26.63 -26.07 -17.32
C PRO A 55 26.67 -24.62 -16.81
N CYS A 56 25.59 -24.11 -16.22
CA CYS A 56 25.59 -22.80 -15.59
C CYS A 56 24.53 -22.67 -14.47
N PRO A 57 24.75 -21.80 -13.46
CA PRO A 57 23.82 -21.55 -12.36
C PRO A 57 22.42 -21.09 -12.84
N PHE A 58 22.33 -20.48 -14.03
CA PHE A 58 21.08 -20.08 -14.67
C PHE A 58 20.23 -21.28 -15.12
N ALA A 59 20.87 -22.36 -15.60
CA ALA A 59 20.17 -23.58 -15.98
C ALA A 59 19.68 -24.37 -14.74
N ALA A 60 20.46 -24.31 -13.65
CA ALA A 60 20.06 -24.85 -12.34
C ALA A 60 18.87 -24.11 -11.77
N ALA A 61 18.91 -22.78 -11.75
CA ALA A 61 17.82 -21.97 -11.23
C ALA A 61 16.56 -22.03 -12.14
N LYS A 62 16.70 -22.13 -13.48
CA LYS A 62 15.57 -22.36 -14.41
C LYS A 62 14.87 -23.71 -14.18
N SER A 63 15.66 -24.75 -13.94
CA SER A 63 15.15 -26.09 -13.62
C SER A 63 14.58 -26.16 -12.21
N LEU A 64 15.12 -25.34 -11.30
CA LEU A 64 14.60 -25.15 -9.96
C LEU A 64 13.19 -24.60 -9.99
N VAL A 65 12.96 -23.46 -10.63
CA VAL A 65 11.66 -22.82 -10.53
C VAL A 65 10.59 -23.62 -11.30
N ARG A 66 10.96 -24.35 -12.38
CA ARG A 66 10.07 -25.32 -13.06
C ARG A 66 9.68 -26.50 -12.16
N GLY A 67 10.62 -26.99 -11.35
CA GLY A 67 10.35 -28.07 -10.40
C GLY A 67 9.58 -27.63 -9.16
N VAL A 68 9.76 -26.38 -8.75
CA VAL A 68 9.10 -25.84 -7.58
C VAL A 68 7.68 -25.34 -7.91
N SER A 69 7.41 -24.78 -9.10
CA SER A 69 6.06 -24.41 -9.55
C SER A 69 5.06 -25.58 -9.51
N LYS A 70 5.48 -26.76 -10.00
CA LYS A 70 4.64 -27.97 -9.99
C LYS A 70 4.36 -28.51 -8.59
N LYS A 71 5.24 -28.25 -7.61
CA LYS A 71 5.04 -28.62 -6.19
C LYS A 71 4.36 -27.53 -5.37
N PHE A 72 4.38 -26.27 -5.83
CA PHE A 72 3.63 -25.16 -5.23
C PHE A 72 2.13 -25.39 -5.27
N SER A 73 1.63 -26.05 -6.31
CA SER A 73 0.22 -26.45 -6.41
C SER A 73 -0.17 -27.64 -5.53
N GLU A 74 0.79 -28.40 -4.99
CA GLU A 74 0.51 -29.71 -4.38
C GLU A 74 0.80 -29.78 -2.87
N THR A 75 1.46 -28.79 -2.27
CA THR A 75 1.90 -28.89 -0.88
C THR A 75 1.83 -27.59 -0.10
N GLU A 76 0.65 -27.29 0.46
CA GLU A 76 0.55 -26.42 1.62
C GLU A 76 1.39 -27.03 2.77
N SER A 77 2.24 -26.22 3.41
CA SER A 77 2.80 -26.46 4.74
C SER A 77 3.77 -27.64 4.95
N ARG A 78 4.60 -28.05 3.97
CA ARG A 78 5.71 -28.99 4.26
C ARG A 78 7.04 -28.29 4.57
N PRO A 79 7.80 -28.74 5.60
CA PRO A 79 9.11 -28.19 5.97
C PRO A 79 10.20 -28.35 4.89
N THR A 80 9.90 -29.05 3.79
CA THR A 80 10.79 -29.24 2.63
C THR A 80 10.52 -28.27 1.47
N CYS A 81 9.63 -27.29 1.66
CA CYS A 81 9.33 -26.28 0.65
C CYS A 81 10.47 -25.25 0.56
N PRO A 82 11.09 -25.02 -0.62
CA PRO A 82 12.19 -24.05 -0.76
C PRO A 82 11.73 -22.58 -0.72
N MET A 83 10.43 -22.30 -0.75
CA MET A 83 9.94 -20.94 -0.90
C MET A 83 10.36 -19.99 0.22
N PRO A 84 10.32 -20.38 1.50
CA PRO A 84 10.77 -19.47 2.55
C PRO A 84 12.23 -19.07 2.39
N SER A 85 13.10 -20.02 2.00
CA SER A 85 14.51 -19.75 1.73
C SER A 85 14.72 -18.89 0.50
N LEU A 86 13.92 -19.09 -0.55
CA LEU A 86 13.95 -18.26 -1.74
C LEU A 86 13.53 -16.82 -1.36
N ILE A 87 12.36 -16.64 -0.74
CA ILE A 87 11.83 -15.34 -0.31
C ILE A 87 12.85 -14.60 0.56
N SER A 88 13.39 -15.25 1.59
CA SER A 88 14.34 -14.61 2.51
C SER A 88 15.67 -14.24 1.87
N THR A 89 16.02 -14.80 0.72
CA THR A 89 17.35 -14.59 0.11
C THR A 89 17.28 -13.59 -1.04
N VAL A 90 16.27 -13.69 -1.91
CA VAL A 90 16.22 -12.90 -3.14
C VAL A 90 15.26 -11.73 -3.01
N LEU A 91 14.12 -11.95 -2.35
CA LEU A 91 13.05 -10.95 -2.28
C LEU A 91 13.13 -10.13 -0.99
N LEU A 92 13.54 -10.73 0.13
CA LEU A 92 13.66 -10.07 1.42
C LEU A 92 15.03 -10.36 2.07
N PRO A 93 16.16 -10.07 1.39
CA PRO A 93 17.47 -10.21 2.00
C PRO A 93 17.60 -9.30 3.22
N SER A 94 18.43 -9.70 4.19
CA SER A 94 18.63 -8.96 5.46
C SER A 94 18.91 -7.46 5.26
N ALA A 95 19.62 -7.10 4.19
CA ALA A 95 19.95 -5.72 3.83
C ALA A 95 18.72 -4.82 3.58
N VAL A 96 17.58 -5.40 3.19
CA VAL A 96 16.35 -4.66 2.86
C VAL A 96 15.61 -4.19 4.12
N TYR A 97 15.79 -4.91 5.24
CA TYR A 97 15.23 -4.53 6.53
C TYR A 97 15.90 -3.30 7.14
N THR A 98 17.11 -2.93 6.69
CA THR A 98 17.81 -1.72 7.15
C THR A 98 17.36 -0.50 6.35
N ALA A 99 16.23 0.11 6.75
CA ALA A 99 15.58 1.22 6.05
C ALA A 99 16.51 2.40 5.72
N GLU A 100 17.46 2.71 6.59
CA GLU A 100 18.34 3.89 6.46
C GLU A 100 19.50 3.70 5.48
N LYS A 101 19.87 2.46 5.16
CA LYS A 101 20.97 2.21 4.23
C LYS A 101 20.44 2.24 2.79
N PRO A 102 20.95 3.13 1.92
CA PRO A 102 20.53 3.14 0.52
C PRO A 102 20.90 1.81 -0.15
N LEU A 103 20.02 1.33 -1.04
CA LEU A 103 20.33 0.18 -1.87
C LEU A 103 21.45 0.56 -2.84
N ASN A 104 22.35 -0.39 -3.13
CA ASN A 104 23.33 -0.23 -4.19
C ASN A 104 22.59 0.10 -5.51
N SER A 105 23.11 1.03 -6.31
CA SER A 105 22.42 1.49 -7.54
C SER A 105 22.16 0.36 -8.56
N LEU A 106 23.07 -0.61 -8.68
CA LEU A 106 22.91 -1.80 -9.53
C LEU A 106 21.84 -2.73 -8.97
N LEU A 107 21.80 -2.89 -7.65
CA LEU A 107 20.78 -3.68 -6.98
C LEU A 107 19.40 -3.02 -7.12
N ALA A 108 19.32 -1.70 -6.94
CA ALA A 108 18.10 -0.93 -7.06
C ALA A 108 17.53 -0.97 -8.49
N SER A 109 18.35 -0.73 -9.52
CA SER A 109 17.89 -0.79 -10.92
C SER A 109 17.39 -2.18 -11.29
N SER A 110 18.04 -3.21 -10.77
CA SER A 110 17.68 -4.60 -11.02
C SER A 110 16.40 -5.01 -10.32
N LEU A 111 16.28 -4.69 -9.03
CA LEU A 111 15.05 -4.89 -8.27
C LEU A 111 13.89 -4.13 -8.89
N ALA A 112 14.11 -2.93 -9.42
CA ALA A 112 13.05 -2.19 -10.09
C ALA A 112 12.41 -2.97 -11.26
N ASN A 113 13.19 -3.79 -11.95
CA ASN A 113 12.74 -4.61 -13.08
C ASN A 113 12.22 -5.99 -12.67
N THR A 114 12.74 -6.58 -11.60
CA THR A 114 12.41 -7.96 -11.19
C THR A 114 11.33 -8.02 -10.12
N LEU A 115 11.28 -7.04 -9.22
CA LEU A 115 10.32 -6.96 -8.11
C LEU A 115 8.86 -7.03 -8.57
N PRO A 116 8.42 -6.31 -9.62
CA PRO A 116 7.03 -6.38 -10.07
C PRO A 116 6.65 -7.80 -10.49
N LYS A 117 7.53 -8.47 -11.24
CA LYS A 117 7.31 -9.84 -11.72
C LYS A 117 7.24 -10.85 -10.58
N MET A 118 8.09 -10.68 -9.56
CA MET A 118 8.08 -11.54 -8.38
C MET A 118 6.80 -11.36 -7.56
N VAL A 119 6.34 -10.12 -7.36
CA VAL A 119 5.08 -9.84 -6.64
C VAL A 119 3.87 -10.37 -7.40
N CYS A 120 3.78 -10.13 -8.72
CA CYS A 120 2.70 -10.70 -9.54
C CYS A 120 2.70 -12.23 -9.49
N GLY A 121 3.88 -12.86 -9.57
CA GLY A 121 3.98 -14.31 -9.51
C GLY A 121 3.61 -14.88 -8.14
N LEU A 122 3.86 -14.17 -7.03
CA LEU A 122 3.29 -14.52 -5.71
C LEU A 122 1.77 -14.43 -5.72
N GLY A 123 1.22 -13.37 -6.34
CA GLY A 123 -0.22 -13.21 -6.51
C GLY A 123 -0.89 -14.35 -7.30
N CYS A 124 -0.18 -14.92 -8.28
CA CYS A 124 -0.66 -16.07 -9.05
C CYS A 124 -0.77 -17.38 -8.24
N LEU A 125 -0.20 -17.46 -7.04
CA LEU A 125 -0.24 -18.65 -6.19
C LEU A 125 -1.54 -18.75 -5.36
N GLY A 126 -2.40 -17.71 -5.39
CA GLY A 126 -3.64 -17.65 -4.62
C GLY A 126 -3.42 -17.17 -3.19
N LEU A 127 -3.17 -15.88 -3.02
CA LEU A 127 -2.93 -15.24 -1.71
C LEU A 127 -4.12 -15.40 -0.78
N ALA A 128 -5.35 -15.44 -1.31
CA ALA A 128 -6.55 -15.61 -0.49
C ALA A 128 -6.57 -16.93 0.30
N GLN A 129 -5.83 -17.94 -0.15
CA GLN A 129 -5.81 -19.28 0.44
C GLN A 129 -4.59 -19.49 1.36
N ASP A 130 -3.56 -18.65 1.25
CA ASP A 130 -2.29 -18.84 1.97
C ASP A 130 -1.89 -17.58 2.79
N PRO A 131 -2.11 -17.58 4.13
CA PRO A 131 -1.70 -16.49 5.01
C PRO A 131 -0.19 -16.23 5.04
N TYR A 132 0.64 -17.25 4.77
CA TYR A 132 2.08 -17.08 4.68
C TYR A 132 2.45 -16.24 3.45
N LEU A 133 1.85 -16.51 2.29
CA LEU A 133 2.08 -15.70 1.09
C LEU A 133 1.58 -14.26 1.27
N VAL A 134 0.42 -14.06 1.89
CA VAL A 134 -0.07 -12.72 2.25
C VAL A 134 0.95 -11.98 3.10
N ARG A 135 1.51 -12.63 4.12
CA ARG A 135 2.56 -12.05 4.96
C ARG A 135 3.79 -11.67 4.13
N CYS A 136 4.26 -12.54 3.24
CA CYS A 136 5.41 -12.26 2.40
C CYS A 136 5.16 -11.05 1.49
N VAL A 137 3.99 -10.95 0.85
CA VAL A 137 3.63 -9.79 0.04
C VAL A 137 3.55 -8.51 0.89
N LYS A 138 3.00 -8.59 2.10
CA LYS A 138 2.98 -7.47 3.05
C LYS A 138 4.37 -6.99 3.42
N ASP A 139 5.29 -7.91 3.72
CA ASP A 139 6.68 -7.59 4.04
C ASP A 139 7.36 -6.90 2.84
N VAL A 140 7.12 -7.40 1.63
CA VAL A 140 7.66 -6.79 0.40
C VAL A 140 7.18 -5.36 0.22
N PHE A 141 5.87 -5.09 0.30
CA PHE A 141 5.38 -3.72 0.21
C PHE A 141 5.94 -2.85 1.35
N THR A 142 5.97 -3.37 2.58
CA THR A 142 6.46 -2.65 3.75
C THR A 142 7.91 -2.21 3.60
N HIS A 143 8.77 -3.03 3.00
CA HIS A 143 10.20 -2.72 2.94
C HIS A 143 10.67 -2.07 1.64
N TYR A 144 9.89 -2.15 0.55
CA TYR A 144 10.30 -1.62 -0.75
C TYR A 144 9.58 -0.36 -1.21
N ILE A 145 8.39 -0.02 -0.70
CA ILE A 145 7.65 1.17 -1.20
C ILE A 145 8.54 2.42 -1.15
N TYR A 146 9.20 2.68 -0.02
CA TYR A 146 10.02 3.89 0.15
C TYR A 146 11.41 3.80 -0.52
N ARG A 147 11.78 2.66 -1.11
CA ARG A 147 13.10 2.45 -1.73
C ARG A 147 13.19 2.99 -3.14
N PHE A 148 12.05 3.24 -3.77
CA PHE A 148 11.97 3.71 -5.15
C PHE A 148 11.26 5.07 -5.17
N PRO A 149 11.80 6.05 -5.91
CA PRO A 149 11.12 7.33 -6.06
C PRO A 149 9.82 7.15 -6.86
N VAL A 150 8.80 7.92 -6.50
CA VAL A 150 7.57 8.02 -7.31
C VAL A 150 7.71 9.19 -8.25
N LYS A 151 7.34 8.95 -9.50
CA LYS A 151 7.29 9.99 -10.53
C LYS A 151 5.90 10.53 -10.60
N THR A 152 5.79 11.84 -10.46
CA THR A 152 4.59 12.55 -10.90
C THR A 152 4.81 12.97 -12.36
N SER A 153 3.74 12.98 -13.16
CA SER A 153 3.71 13.23 -14.61
C SER A 153 4.41 14.51 -15.12
N LYS A 154 5.08 15.29 -14.26
CA LYS A 154 5.73 16.56 -14.56
C LYS A 154 7.24 16.47 -14.86
N ASN A 155 7.91 15.33 -14.63
CA ASN A 155 9.37 15.22 -14.78
C ASN A 155 9.83 14.03 -15.67
N TYR A 156 10.54 14.34 -16.76
CA TYR A 156 10.85 13.48 -17.92
C TYR A 156 12.06 12.50 -17.79
N THR A 157 12.42 11.97 -16.61
CA THR A 157 13.68 11.19 -16.45
C THR A 157 13.53 9.72 -16.05
N THR A 158 12.72 8.91 -16.78
CA THR A 158 12.94 7.46 -17.12
C THR A 158 12.77 6.22 -16.17
N THR A 159 12.01 6.21 -15.06
CA THR A 159 11.79 4.97 -14.26
C THR A 159 10.46 4.93 -13.51
N THR A 160 9.50 4.12 -13.97
CA THR A 160 8.22 3.92 -13.27
C THR A 160 8.45 3.20 -11.94
N HIS A 161 7.73 3.59 -10.88
CA HIS A 161 7.82 2.92 -9.59
C HIS A 161 7.44 1.43 -9.73
N PRO A 162 8.20 0.46 -9.17
CA PRO A 162 7.97 -0.97 -9.41
C PRO A 162 6.56 -1.44 -9.05
N PHE A 163 5.99 -0.92 -7.96
CA PHE A 163 4.62 -1.27 -7.57
C PHE A 163 3.53 -0.65 -8.44
N ILE A 164 3.82 0.40 -9.22
CA ILE A 164 2.86 0.83 -10.26
C ILE A 164 2.74 -0.25 -11.34
N ILE A 165 3.86 -0.89 -11.70
CA ILE A 165 3.88 -1.96 -12.68
C ILE A 165 3.04 -3.14 -12.18
N CYS A 166 3.28 -3.65 -10.96
CA CYS A 166 2.53 -4.83 -10.50
C CYS A 166 1.08 -4.56 -10.05
N LEU A 167 0.67 -3.31 -9.84
CA LEU A 167 -0.67 -2.96 -9.34
C LEU A 167 -1.58 -2.33 -10.41
N HIS A 168 -1.03 -2.00 -11.58
CA HIS A 168 -1.78 -1.28 -12.62
C HIS A 168 -1.37 -1.64 -14.06
N ASP A 169 -0.31 -2.40 -14.31
CA ASP A 169 0.06 -2.78 -15.68
C ASP A 169 -0.99 -3.71 -16.31
N ALA A 170 -1.38 -3.40 -17.56
CA ALA A 170 -2.37 -4.14 -18.32
C ALA A 170 -1.94 -5.59 -18.63
N GLU A 171 -0.65 -5.90 -18.53
CA GLU A 171 -0.14 -7.27 -18.66
C GLU A 171 -0.38 -8.12 -17.39
N VAL A 172 -0.82 -7.52 -16.28
CA VAL A 172 -1.14 -8.27 -15.06
C VAL A 172 -2.60 -8.71 -15.09
N ARG A 173 -2.83 -9.99 -14.73
CA ARG A 173 -4.19 -10.56 -14.66
C ARG A 173 -5.04 -9.86 -13.60
N GLU A 174 -6.31 -9.62 -13.92
CA GLU A 174 -7.23 -8.95 -13.00
C GLU A 174 -7.42 -9.73 -11.69
N GLU A 175 -7.42 -11.06 -11.73
CA GLU A 175 -7.54 -11.87 -10.49
C GLU A 175 -6.38 -11.63 -9.53
N VAL A 176 -5.17 -11.44 -10.08
CA VAL A 176 -3.97 -11.15 -9.28
C VAL A 176 -4.04 -9.72 -8.73
N LEU A 177 -4.51 -8.76 -9.53
CA LEU A 177 -4.72 -7.39 -9.10
C LEU A 177 -5.76 -7.29 -7.98
N HIS A 178 -6.85 -8.06 -8.08
CA HIS A 178 -7.91 -8.13 -7.07
C HIS A 178 -7.40 -8.64 -5.71
N GLU A 179 -6.37 -9.50 -5.68
CA GLU A 179 -5.74 -9.92 -4.43
C GLU A 179 -4.65 -8.95 -3.94
N LEU A 180 -3.84 -8.38 -4.84
CA LEU A 180 -2.69 -7.53 -4.47
C LEU A 180 -3.11 -6.13 -4.01
N ARG A 181 -4.10 -5.50 -4.65
CA ARG A 181 -4.50 -4.11 -4.35
C ARG A 181 -5.00 -3.94 -2.91
N PRO A 182 -5.89 -4.80 -2.37
CA PRO A 182 -6.30 -4.71 -0.97
C PRO A 182 -5.13 -4.86 0.00
N ILE A 183 -4.22 -5.82 -0.25
CA ILE A 183 -3.04 -6.05 0.59
C ILE A 183 -2.12 -4.82 0.59
N PHE A 184 -1.92 -4.20 -0.57
CA PHE A 184 -1.17 -2.96 -0.69
C PHE A 184 -1.80 -1.82 0.14
N LEU A 185 -3.11 -1.61 0.03
CA LEU A 185 -3.81 -0.57 0.80
C LEU A 185 -3.75 -0.86 2.31
N GLU A 186 -3.85 -2.11 2.75
CA GLU A 186 -3.65 -2.48 4.16
C GLU A 186 -2.24 -2.14 4.65
N VAL A 187 -1.21 -2.42 3.86
CA VAL A 187 0.18 -2.07 4.21
C VAL A 187 0.35 -0.56 4.32
N VAL A 188 -0.21 0.21 3.38
CA VAL A 188 -0.20 1.67 3.42
C VAL A 188 -0.87 2.17 4.71
N ARG A 189 -2.04 1.63 5.05
CA ARG A 189 -2.78 1.97 6.27
C ARG A 189 -1.95 1.68 7.52
N ASP A 190 -1.48 0.43 7.66
CA ASP A 190 -0.93 -0.07 8.92
C ASP A 190 0.54 0.30 9.14
N SER A 191 1.32 0.39 8.07
CA SER A 191 2.78 0.60 8.14
C SER A 191 3.21 2.03 7.89
N TYR A 192 2.35 2.88 7.33
CA TYR A 192 2.69 4.25 6.96
C TYR A 192 1.74 5.29 7.53
N LEU A 193 0.46 5.31 7.13
CA LEU A 193 -0.47 6.37 7.54
C LEU A 193 -0.86 6.26 9.02
N GLY A 194 -1.20 5.06 9.49
CA GLY A 194 -1.58 4.79 10.88
C GLY A 194 -0.40 4.60 11.84
N LYS A 195 0.83 4.53 11.32
CA LYS A 195 2.03 4.29 12.13
C LYS A 195 2.69 5.61 12.53
N ARG A 196 2.94 5.77 13.83
CA ARG A 196 3.69 6.93 14.35
C ARG A 196 5.19 6.78 14.09
N GLY A 197 5.88 7.91 13.91
CA GLY A 197 7.34 7.94 13.76
C GLY A 197 7.86 7.48 12.39
N VAL A 198 6.99 7.43 11.38
CA VAL A 198 7.41 7.18 9.99
C VAL A 198 8.11 8.42 9.45
N SER A 199 9.25 8.22 8.77
CA SER A 199 9.99 9.30 8.12
C SER A 199 9.11 10.09 7.16
N THR A 200 9.20 11.42 7.21
CA THR A 200 8.52 12.32 6.28
C THR A 200 8.78 11.97 4.81
N LEU A 201 10.01 11.57 4.48
CA LEU A 201 10.36 11.14 3.12
C LEU A 201 9.57 9.89 2.70
N HIS A 202 9.41 8.93 3.61
CA HIS A 202 8.66 7.70 3.33
C HIS A 202 7.17 8.02 3.13
N LEU A 203 6.61 8.88 3.99
CA LEU A 203 5.24 9.35 3.83
C LEU A 203 5.04 10.06 2.49
N HIS A 204 5.96 10.94 2.10
CA HIS A 204 5.93 11.62 0.81
C HIS A 204 5.87 10.64 -0.36
N ILE A 205 6.74 9.62 -0.36
CA ILE A 205 6.80 8.60 -1.41
C ILE A 205 5.49 7.80 -1.44
N VAL A 206 5.01 7.33 -0.28
CA VAL A 206 3.79 6.50 -0.19
C VAL A 206 2.56 7.26 -0.68
N ILE A 207 2.38 8.50 -0.23
CA ILE A 207 1.23 9.33 -0.62
C ILE A 207 1.31 9.67 -2.10
N SER A 208 2.50 9.97 -2.61
CA SER A 208 2.72 10.19 -4.05
C SER A 208 2.37 8.95 -4.88
N LEU A 209 2.73 7.75 -4.39
CA LEU A 209 2.44 6.49 -5.07
C LEU A 209 0.93 6.27 -5.19
N ILE A 210 0.18 6.50 -4.11
CA ILE A 210 -1.28 6.34 -4.08
C ILE A 210 -1.93 7.35 -5.03
N LEU A 211 -1.49 8.61 -5.00
CA LEU A 211 -1.99 9.65 -5.91
C LEU A 211 -1.74 9.27 -7.37
N GLU A 212 -0.55 8.76 -7.70
CA GLU A 212 -0.22 8.31 -9.05
C GLU A 212 -1.07 7.10 -9.48
N LEU A 213 -1.30 6.12 -8.61
CA LEU A 213 -2.19 4.99 -8.89
C LEU A 213 -3.63 5.45 -9.17
N LEU A 214 -4.15 6.36 -8.34
CA LEU A 214 -5.48 6.94 -8.50
C LEU A 214 -5.61 7.77 -9.79
N ASN A 215 -4.55 8.49 -10.19
CA ASN A 215 -4.52 9.24 -11.44
C ASN A 215 -4.53 8.34 -12.69
N ARG A 216 -3.95 7.15 -12.60
CA ARG A 216 -3.92 6.20 -13.71
C ARG A 216 -5.22 5.45 -13.89
N ASN A 217 -5.87 5.05 -12.80
CA ASN A 217 -7.20 4.43 -12.86
C ASN A 217 -8.05 4.79 -11.65
N THR A 218 -8.79 5.88 -11.77
CA THR A 218 -9.61 6.37 -10.66
C THR A 218 -10.65 5.34 -10.21
N TYR A 219 -11.30 4.65 -11.15
CA TYR A 219 -12.41 3.74 -10.84
C TYR A 219 -11.99 2.56 -9.95
N GLU A 220 -10.82 1.95 -10.21
CA GLU A 220 -10.34 0.79 -9.45
C GLU A 220 -9.88 1.14 -8.02
N TRP A 221 -9.35 2.36 -7.82
CA TRP A 221 -8.69 2.73 -6.58
C TRP A 221 -9.57 3.55 -5.63
N LEU A 222 -10.54 4.28 -6.16
CA LEU A 222 -11.31 5.26 -5.39
C LEU A 222 -12.04 4.64 -4.21
N GLU A 223 -12.74 3.52 -4.40
CA GLU A 223 -13.49 2.88 -3.30
C GLU A 223 -12.55 2.37 -2.20
N GLY A 224 -11.46 1.70 -2.58
CA GLY A 224 -10.47 1.16 -1.65
C GLY A 224 -9.78 2.26 -0.84
N ILE A 225 -9.36 3.34 -1.51
CA ILE A 225 -8.74 4.50 -0.85
C ILE A 225 -9.74 5.19 0.09
N SER A 226 -10.97 5.42 -0.38
CA SER A 226 -12.01 6.07 0.43
C SER A 226 -12.37 5.25 1.67
N SER A 227 -12.40 3.92 1.54
CA SER A 227 -12.83 3.03 2.62
C SER A 227 -11.70 2.69 3.60
N LEU A 228 -10.45 2.57 3.14
CA LEU A 228 -9.33 2.11 3.97
C LEU A 228 -8.35 3.20 4.37
N LEU A 229 -8.17 4.24 3.55
CA LEU A 229 -7.08 5.21 3.73
C LEU A 229 -7.56 6.61 4.13
N LEU A 230 -8.81 6.98 3.85
CA LEU A 230 -9.30 8.33 4.10
C LEU A 230 -9.15 8.76 5.56
N LEU A 231 -9.64 7.96 6.51
CA LEU A 231 -9.51 8.29 7.93
C LEU A 231 -8.04 8.37 8.38
N PRO A 232 -7.17 7.35 8.13
CA PRO A 232 -5.74 7.45 8.44
C PRO A 232 -5.05 8.66 7.80
N LEU A 233 -5.43 9.04 6.57
CA LEU A 233 -4.90 10.23 5.89
C LEU A 233 -5.30 11.51 6.63
N LEU A 234 -6.57 11.64 7.02
CA LEU A 234 -7.06 12.78 7.79
C LEU A 234 -6.41 12.86 9.17
N GLU A 235 -6.23 11.72 9.85
CA GLU A 235 -5.52 11.62 11.12
C GLU A 235 -4.05 12.06 10.96
N LEU A 236 -3.37 11.59 9.91
CA LEU A 236 -2.00 12.02 9.59
C LEU A 236 -1.91 13.53 9.39
N MET A 237 -2.86 14.14 8.68
CA MET A 237 -2.91 15.58 8.43
C MET A 237 -3.05 16.43 9.71
N LEU A 238 -3.53 15.86 10.82
CA LEU A 238 -3.54 16.56 12.11
C LEU A 238 -2.12 16.87 12.59
N THR A 239 -1.17 15.98 12.31
CA THR A 239 0.22 16.04 12.81
C THR A 239 1.25 16.38 11.74
N LEU A 240 0.86 16.45 10.46
CA LEU A 240 1.79 16.68 9.37
C LEU A 240 2.24 18.15 9.31
N GLU A 241 3.54 18.38 9.49
CA GLU A 241 4.16 19.71 9.51
C GLU A 241 4.96 20.01 8.23
N ASP A 242 5.55 18.99 7.61
CA ASP A 242 6.32 19.17 6.38
C ASP A 242 5.44 19.65 5.21
N HIS A 243 5.79 20.80 4.64
CA HIS A 243 5.00 21.45 3.61
C HIS A 243 4.89 20.62 2.32
N ALA A 244 5.98 19.95 1.91
CA ALA A 244 5.99 19.18 0.67
C ALA A 244 5.07 17.95 0.78
N THR A 245 5.17 17.20 1.87
CA THR A 245 4.33 16.03 2.14
C THR A 245 2.88 16.45 2.37
N LYS A 246 2.65 17.56 3.09
CA LYS A 246 1.30 18.10 3.32
C LYS A 246 0.62 18.52 2.03
N ARG A 247 1.37 19.08 1.08
CA ARG A 247 0.85 19.41 -0.25
C ARG A 247 0.38 18.15 -0.98
N VAL A 248 1.22 17.12 -1.08
CA VAL A 248 0.83 15.87 -1.77
C VAL A 248 -0.34 15.16 -1.06
N ALA A 249 -0.39 15.19 0.27
CA ALA A 249 -1.53 14.67 1.04
C ALA A 249 -2.83 15.43 0.73
N THR A 250 -2.75 16.75 0.60
CA THR A 250 -3.88 17.60 0.23
C THR A 250 -4.31 17.35 -1.22
N ASP A 251 -3.36 17.18 -2.14
CA ASP A 251 -3.64 16.85 -3.55
C ASP A 251 -4.35 15.49 -3.66
N LEU A 252 -3.90 14.48 -2.90
CA LEU A 252 -4.58 13.17 -2.80
C LEU A 252 -5.99 13.30 -2.24
N LEU A 253 -6.16 14.03 -1.13
CA LEU A 253 -7.46 14.26 -0.52
C LEU A 253 -8.40 14.96 -1.49
N GLN A 254 -7.94 16.02 -2.17
CA GLN A 254 -8.71 16.74 -3.16
C GLN A 254 -9.17 15.81 -4.28
N LYS A 255 -8.27 15.00 -4.84
CA LYS A 255 -8.61 14.06 -5.91
C LYS A 255 -9.65 13.04 -5.46
N VAL A 256 -9.49 12.43 -4.28
CA VAL A 256 -10.48 11.48 -3.74
C VAL A 256 -11.85 12.12 -3.58
N LEU A 257 -11.91 13.34 -3.03
CA LEU A 257 -13.17 14.05 -2.80
C LEU A 257 -13.88 14.43 -4.10
N GLN A 258 -13.14 14.98 -5.08
CA GLN A 258 -13.69 15.36 -6.38
C GLN A 258 -14.21 14.16 -7.17
N GLU A 259 -13.46 13.05 -7.18
CA GLU A 259 -13.88 11.86 -7.91
C GLU A 259 -15.03 11.13 -7.21
N ALA A 260 -15.12 11.25 -5.87
CA ALA A 260 -16.25 10.72 -5.12
C ALA A 260 -17.55 11.49 -5.36
N GLU A 261 -17.48 12.81 -5.62
CA GLU A 261 -18.63 13.64 -5.98
C GLU A 261 -19.23 13.22 -7.34
N ASN A 262 -18.37 12.78 -8.27
CA ASN A 262 -18.79 12.29 -9.58
C ASN A 262 -19.39 10.88 -9.55
N GLN A 263 -19.33 10.17 -8.42
CA GLN A 263 -19.86 8.81 -8.24
C GLN A 263 -21.06 8.78 -7.28
N ASP A 264 -21.85 7.70 -7.38
CA ASP A 264 -23.15 7.53 -6.71
C ASP A 264 -23.16 7.86 -5.18
N THR A 265 -24.38 8.10 -4.68
CA THR A 265 -24.72 8.40 -3.27
C THR A 265 -24.07 7.51 -2.19
N PRO A 266 -23.82 6.19 -2.38
CA PRO A 266 -23.21 5.35 -1.34
C PRO A 266 -21.83 5.81 -0.87
N LEU A 267 -21.03 6.43 -1.76
CA LEU A 267 -19.69 6.90 -1.41
C LEU A 267 -19.76 8.13 -0.51
N ARG A 268 -20.70 9.06 -0.76
CA ARG A 268 -20.95 10.23 0.09
C ARG A 268 -21.24 9.83 1.54
N GLY A 269 -22.06 8.80 1.76
CA GLY A 269 -22.33 8.27 3.11
C GLY A 269 -21.08 7.73 3.81
N LYS A 270 -20.18 7.06 3.08
CA LYS A 270 -18.88 6.61 3.63
C LYS A 270 -18.00 7.81 4.02
N LEU A 271 -17.91 8.84 3.17
CA LEU A 271 -17.15 10.05 3.47
C LEU A 271 -17.65 10.76 4.73
N VAL A 272 -18.97 10.96 4.85
CA VAL A 272 -19.59 11.56 6.04
C VAL A 272 -19.28 10.73 7.30
N LYS A 273 -19.37 9.40 7.20
CA LYS A 273 -19.02 8.50 8.32
C LYS A 273 -17.55 8.65 8.73
N CYS A 274 -16.63 8.76 7.77
CA CYS A 274 -15.21 8.99 8.05
C CYS A 274 -14.96 10.32 8.75
N VAL A 275 -15.55 11.42 8.27
CA VAL A 275 -15.41 12.75 8.91
C VAL A 275 -16.01 12.74 10.31
N ARG A 276 -17.19 12.13 10.49
CA ARG A 276 -17.82 11.95 11.81
C ARG A 276 -16.89 11.17 12.75
N GLN A 277 -16.28 10.09 12.29
CA GLN A 277 -15.36 9.29 13.10
C GLN A 277 -14.14 10.11 13.53
N LEU A 278 -13.51 10.84 12.60
CA LEU A 278 -12.39 11.74 12.89
C LEU A 278 -12.75 12.77 13.97
N VAL A 279 -13.94 13.38 13.85
CA VAL A 279 -14.41 14.41 14.79
C VAL A 279 -14.60 13.80 16.17
N VAL A 280 -15.35 12.70 16.29
CA VAL A 280 -15.64 12.04 17.57
C VAL A 280 -14.35 11.62 18.28
N GLN A 281 -13.36 11.13 17.52
CA GLN A 281 -12.05 10.82 18.06
C GLN A 281 -11.37 12.13 18.52
N HIS A 282 -11.07 13.08 17.64
CA HIS A 282 -10.08 14.11 17.96
C HIS A 282 -10.61 15.39 18.61
N VAL A 283 -11.93 15.62 18.66
CA VAL A 283 -12.50 16.88 19.14
C VAL A 283 -12.14 17.17 20.60
N SER A 284 -12.02 16.14 21.43
CA SER A 284 -11.82 16.29 22.87
C SER A 284 -10.37 16.51 23.30
N TRP A 285 -9.37 16.17 22.47
CA TRP A 285 -7.95 16.29 22.82
C TRP A 285 -7.10 17.05 21.79
N SER A 286 -7.64 17.36 20.61
CA SER A 286 -6.90 18.03 19.54
C SER A 286 -7.79 18.97 18.71
N SER A 287 -8.74 19.64 19.36
CA SER A 287 -9.73 20.54 18.74
C SER A 287 -9.12 21.54 17.74
N ALA A 288 -8.05 22.25 18.10
CA ALA A 288 -7.41 23.23 17.21
C ALA A 288 -6.87 22.60 15.92
N ARG A 289 -6.20 21.44 16.03
CA ARG A 289 -5.68 20.71 14.85
C ARG A 289 -6.81 20.11 14.02
N LEU A 290 -7.85 19.59 14.69
CA LEU A 290 -9.05 19.06 14.05
C LEU A 290 -9.73 20.14 13.21
N PHE A 291 -10.05 21.30 13.80
CA PHE A 291 -10.71 22.38 13.06
C PHE A 291 -9.87 22.90 11.90
N ARG A 292 -8.53 22.94 12.03
CA ARG A 292 -7.65 23.24 10.89
C ARG A 292 -7.82 22.25 9.74
N VAL A 293 -7.91 20.95 10.02
CA VAL A 293 -8.15 19.92 8.99
C VAL A 293 -9.57 20.02 8.42
N LEU A 294 -10.57 20.26 9.26
CA LEU A 294 -11.96 20.48 8.81
C LEU A 294 -12.06 21.72 7.91
N SER A 295 -11.34 22.81 8.21
CA SER A 295 -11.30 23.98 7.32
C SER A 295 -10.69 23.66 5.96
N VAL A 296 -9.63 22.84 5.91
CA VAL A 296 -9.08 22.35 4.63
C VAL A 296 -10.14 21.54 3.89
N LEU A 297 -10.83 20.62 4.56
CA LEU A 297 -11.94 19.86 3.96
C LEU A 297 -13.06 20.77 3.44
N GLY A 298 -13.41 21.83 4.18
CA GLY A 298 -14.44 22.78 3.77
C GLY A 298 -14.06 23.56 2.51
N VAL A 299 -12.77 23.86 2.32
CA VAL A 299 -12.24 24.46 1.09
C VAL A 299 -12.25 23.47 -0.06
N LEU A 300 -11.87 22.20 0.18
CA LEU A 300 -11.77 21.18 -0.86
C LEU A 300 -13.13 20.66 -1.32
N HIS A 301 -14.09 20.49 -0.40
CA HIS A 301 -15.40 19.92 -0.66
C HIS A 301 -16.43 20.45 0.35
N ARG A 302 -16.98 21.63 0.07
CA ARG A 302 -17.94 22.33 0.94
C ARG A 302 -19.16 21.48 1.31
N GLU A 303 -19.80 20.84 0.33
CA GLU A 303 -21.07 20.12 0.56
C GLU A 303 -20.93 18.96 1.56
N LEU A 304 -19.88 18.16 1.43
CA LEU A 304 -19.55 17.09 2.38
C LEU A 304 -19.46 17.63 3.80
N LEU A 305 -18.80 18.78 3.99
CA LEU A 305 -18.63 19.33 5.32
C LEU A 305 -19.93 19.90 5.88
N VAL A 306 -20.77 20.50 5.03
CA VAL A 306 -22.14 20.93 5.39
C VAL A 306 -22.96 19.75 5.90
N ASP A 307 -22.92 18.59 5.22
CA ASP A 307 -23.59 17.37 5.68
C ASP A 307 -23.06 16.86 7.03
N CYS A 308 -21.79 17.14 7.34
CA CYS A 308 -21.17 16.73 8.59
C CYS A 308 -21.45 17.68 9.76
N LEU A 309 -21.95 18.90 9.50
CA LEU A 309 -22.17 19.91 10.55
C LEU A 309 -23.04 19.44 11.72
N PRO A 310 -24.17 18.73 11.52
CA PRO A 310 -24.96 18.22 12.64
C PRO A 310 -24.15 17.31 13.57
N HIS A 311 -23.30 16.46 13.00
CA HIS A 311 -22.44 15.57 13.77
C HIS A 311 -21.30 16.31 14.47
N ILE A 312 -20.75 17.36 13.84
CA ILE A 312 -19.73 18.22 14.45
C ILE A 312 -20.33 18.98 15.63
N ALA A 313 -21.50 19.59 15.46
CA ALA A 313 -22.22 20.30 16.52
C ALA A 313 -22.48 19.37 17.72
N GLN A 314 -23.02 18.18 17.46
CA GLN A 314 -23.28 17.17 18.49
C GLN A 314 -22.00 16.78 19.24
N ALA A 315 -20.90 16.56 18.54
CA ALA A 315 -19.62 16.18 19.15
C ALA A 315 -19.01 17.32 19.98
N VAL A 316 -19.18 18.58 19.54
CA VAL A 316 -18.77 19.77 20.29
C VAL A 316 -19.55 19.85 21.61
N THR A 317 -20.88 19.82 21.55
CA THR A 317 -21.75 19.86 22.73
C THR A 317 -21.45 18.71 23.70
N ALA A 318 -21.36 17.48 23.20
CA ALA A 318 -21.03 16.32 24.02
C ALA A 318 -19.65 16.42 24.69
N THR A 319 -18.70 17.13 24.06
CA THR A 319 -17.37 17.37 24.64
C THR A 319 -17.42 18.40 25.76
N GLU A 320 -18.21 19.47 25.60
CA GLU A 320 -18.42 20.48 26.64
C GLU A 320 -19.11 19.89 27.87
N GLU A 321 -20.19 19.11 27.66
CA GLU A 321 -20.91 18.41 28.72
C GLU A 321 -19.98 17.49 29.54
N LYS A 322 -19.13 16.72 28.86
CA LYS A 322 -18.16 15.83 29.52
C LYS A 322 -17.10 16.55 30.34
N ARG A 323 -16.71 17.77 29.93
CA ARG A 323 -15.69 18.55 30.64
C ARG A 323 -16.25 19.24 31.88
N GLY A 324 -17.57 19.47 31.94
CA GLY A 324 -18.24 20.03 33.12
C GLY A 324 -17.85 21.47 33.46
N THR A 325 -17.08 22.14 32.60
CA THR A 325 -16.55 23.50 32.82
C THR A 325 -17.41 24.60 32.18
N GLY A 326 -18.60 24.27 31.65
CA GLY A 326 -19.39 25.18 30.82
C GLY A 326 -18.89 25.24 29.37
N LEU A 327 -19.16 26.34 28.66
CA LEU A 327 -18.78 26.52 27.26
C LEU A 327 -17.26 26.56 27.09
N ASP A 328 -16.72 25.69 26.22
CA ASP A 328 -15.30 25.72 25.87
C ASP A 328 -15.08 26.77 24.78
N HIS A 329 -14.61 27.95 25.17
CA HIS A 329 -14.35 29.05 24.24
C HIS A 329 -13.43 28.69 23.08
N THR A 330 -12.44 27.80 23.27
CA THR A 330 -11.53 27.40 22.19
C THR A 330 -12.25 26.49 21.19
N LEU A 331 -13.00 25.53 21.71
CA LEU A 331 -13.79 24.61 20.90
C LEU A 331 -14.88 25.35 20.12
N ARG A 332 -15.60 26.26 20.78
CA ARG A 332 -16.63 27.10 20.18
C ARG A 332 -16.07 28.05 19.14
N HIS A 333 -14.93 28.67 19.40
CA HIS A 333 -14.27 29.55 18.43
C HIS A 333 -13.87 28.79 17.15
N GLY A 334 -13.30 27.60 17.29
CA GLY A 334 -12.96 26.75 16.15
C GLY A 334 -14.18 26.34 15.33
N TYR A 335 -15.27 25.95 16.01
CA TYR A 335 -16.53 25.61 15.38
C TYR A 335 -17.18 26.80 14.65
N GLN A 336 -17.23 27.97 15.29
CA GLN A 336 -17.79 29.20 14.69
C GLN A 336 -16.98 29.66 13.48
N THR A 337 -15.65 29.55 13.54
CA THR A 337 -14.78 29.87 12.39
C THR A 337 -15.04 28.92 11.23
N LEU A 338 -15.28 27.64 11.52
CA LEU A 338 -15.67 26.66 10.50
C LEU A 338 -17.00 27.05 9.83
N LEU A 339 -18.04 27.35 10.63
CA LEU A 339 -19.34 27.79 10.13
C LEU A 339 -19.25 29.04 9.25
N ALA A 340 -18.49 30.04 9.71
CA ALA A 340 -18.25 31.26 8.97
C ALA A 340 -17.56 30.99 7.62
N SER A 341 -16.56 30.09 7.59
CA SER A 341 -15.87 29.71 6.35
C SER A 341 -16.77 28.99 5.34
N LEU A 342 -17.86 28.38 5.81
CA LEU A 342 -18.85 27.69 4.96
C LEU A 342 -20.04 28.58 4.59
N GLY A 343 -20.16 29.76 5.19
CA GLY A 343 -21.32 30.64 5.04
C GLY A 343 -22.62 30.04 5.60
N VAL A 344 -22.54 29.29 6.70
CA VAL A 344 -23.70 28.63 7.37
C VAL A 344 -23.87 29.21 8.75
N ASN A 345 -25.11 29.49 9.19
CA ASN A 345 -25.39 29.85 10.57
C ASN A 345 -25.73 28.61 11.40
N GLU A 346 -25.41 28.63 12.70
CA GLU A 346 -25.68 27.51 13.59
C GLU A 346 -27.18 27.14 13.65
N GLY A 347 -28.08 28.13 13.52
CA GLY A 347 -29.52 27.93 13.50
C GLY A 347 -30.07 27.26 12.23
N ASP A 348 -29.28 27.19 11.15
CA ASP A 348 -29.68 26.58 9.88
C ASP A 348 -29.39 25.06 9.84
N ILE A 349 -28.70 24.54 10.86
CA ILE A 349 -28.27 23.14 10.95
C ILE A 349 -29.42 22.30 11.49
N LYS A 350 -30.00 21.45 10.63
CA LYS A 350 -31.02 20.50 11.05
C LYS A 350 -30.42 19.47 12.01
N PRO A 351 -31.05 19.16 13.15
CA PRO A 351 -30.61 18.06 14.01
C PRO A 351 -30.70 16.74 13.24
N SER A 352 -29.63 15.93 13.34
CA SER A 352 -29.49 14.63 12.67
C SER A 352 -30.37 13.55 13.30
#